data_AF-A0A923Y1S6-F1
#
_entry.id   AF-A0A923Y1S6-F1
#
_cell.length_a   1.000
_cell.length_b   1.000
_cell.length_c   1.000
_cell.angle_alpha   90.00
_cell.angle_beta   90.00
_cell.angle_gamma   90.00
#
_symmetry.space_group_name_H-M   'P 1'
#
loop_
_entity.id
_entity.type
_entity.pdbx_description
1 polymer ?
#
loop_
_entity_poly.entity_id
_entity_poly.type
_entity_poly.pdbx_seq_one_letter_code
_entity_poly.pdbx_strand_id
1 'polypeptide(L)'
;SDAEFLFTAFTAHEKQSKHLMEHKLALPAYEQLLKAGHSFNLLDARGAISVTERAAYIGRIRNLARTVAQSYLESRARLSFPMAPKAWADDVLAQLARLQDKHEKKAAR
;
A
#
# COMPACT_ATOMS: atom_id res chain seq x y z
N SER A 1 -1.11 -24.14 -11.28
CA SER A 1 -1.40 -22.78 -11.77
C SER A 1 -0.55 -22.50 -13.00
N ASP A 2 -1.06 -21.70 -13.94
CA ASP A 2 -0.32 -21.24 -15.12
C ASP A 2 0.57 -20.04 -14.75
N ALA A 3 1.88 -20.14 -15.02
CA ALA A 3 2.85 -19.11 -14.63
C ALA A 3 2.73 -17.83 -15.47
N GLU A 4 2.46 -17.94 -16.76
CA GLU A 4 2.36 -16.78 -17.66
C GLU A 4 1.15 -15.91 -17.27
N PHE A 5 0.02 -16.58 -17.03
CA PHE A 5 -1.16 -15.94 -16.47
C PHE A 5 -0.86 -15.25 -15.13
N LEU A 6 -0.14 -15.91 -14.21
CA LEU A 6 0.15 -15.34 -12.90
C LEU A 6 1.08 -14.13 -12.96
N PHE A 7 2.09 -14.12 -13.84
CA PHE A 7 2.93 -12.94 -14.05
C PHE A 7 2.14 -11.76 -14.61
N THR A 8 1.25 -12.04 -15.56
CA THR A 8 0.32 -11.05 -16.11
C THR A 8 -0.62 -10.52 -15.03
N ALA A 9 -1.21 -11.40 -14.22
CA ALA A 9 -2.10 -11.04 -13.13
C ALA A 9 -1.38 -10.18 -12.08
N PHE A 10 -0.18 -10.55 -11.65
CA PHE A 10 0.62 -9.75 -10.73
C PHE A 10 0.79 -8.32 -11.25
N THR A 11 1.24 -8.19 -12.50
CA THR A 11 1.53 -6.89 -13.12
C THR A 11 0.27 -6.05 -13.31
N ALA A 12 -0.84 -6.68 -13.73
CA ALA A 12 -2.12 -6.01 -13.89
C ALA A 12 -2.66 -5.48 -12.55
N HIS A 13 -2.63 -6.30 -11.50
CA HIS A 13 -3.07 -5.89 -10.17
C HIS A 13 -2.18 -4.80 -9.58
N GLU A 14 -0.85 -4.89 -9.76
CA GLU A 14 0.07 -3.84 -9.32
C GLU A 14 -0.24 -2.50 -10.03
N LYS A 15 -0.41 -2.51 -11.35
CA LYS A 15 -0.75 -1.33 -12.14
C LYS A 15 -2.10 -0.74 -11.70
N GLN A 16 -3.11 -1.57 -11.52
CA GLN A 16 -4.43 -1.12 -11.09
C GLN A 16 -4.40 -0.55 -9.67
N SER A 17 -3.63 -1.15 -8.75
CA SER A 17 -3.45 -0.60 -7.41
C SER A 17 -2.82 0.78 -7.46
N LYS A 18 -1.79 1.00 -8.30
CA LYS A 18 -1.16 2.32 -8.47
C LYS A 18 -2.14 3.35 -9.04
N HIS A 19 -2.89 2.98 -10.08
CA HIS A 19 -3.90 3.86 -10.67
C HIS A 19 -4.98 4.27 -9.65
N LEU A 20 -5.50 3.33 -8.85
CA LEU A 20 -6.48 3.64 -7.81
C LEU A 20 -5.92 4.58 -6.72
N MET A 21 -4.61 4.51 -6.46
CA MET A 21 -3.93 5.42 -5.53
C MET A 21 -3.83 6.85 -6.05
N GLU A 22 -3.70 7.05 -7.36
CA GLU A 22 -3.74 8.39 -7.98
C GLU A 22 -5.10 9.08 -7.70
N HIS A 23 -6.17 8.29 -7.59
CA HIS A 23 -7.51 8.75 -7.26
C HIS A 23 -7.86 8.72 -5.76
N LYS A 24 -6.87 8.47 -4.88
CA LYS A 24 -7.05 8.38 -3.41
C LYS A 24 -8.06 7.30 -2.97
N LEU A 25 -8.23 6.25 -3.75
CA LEU A 25 -9.13 5.13 -3.47
C LEU A 25 -8.40 4.02 -2.69
N ALA A 26 -8.15 4.28 -1.40
CA ALA A 26 -7.39 3.41 -0.49
C ALA A 26 -7.88 1.95 -0.47
N LEU A 27 -9.17 1.73 -0.23
CA LEU A 27 -9.74 0.38 -0.06
C LEU A 27 -9.74 -0.42 -1.37
N PRO A 28 -10.20 0.11 -2.52
CA PRO A 28 -10.09 -0.61 -3.79
C PRO A 28 -8.64 -0.96 -4.18
N ALA A 29 -7.68 -0.08 -3.90
CA ALA A 29 -6.27 -0.39 -4.18
C ALA A 29 -5.72 -1.49 -3.27
N TYR A 30 -6.16 -1.52 -2.00
CA TYR A 30 -5.81 -2.61 -1.08
C TYR A 30 -6.24 -3.98 -1.62
N GLU A 31 -7.45 -4.08 -2.19
CA GLU A 31 -7.91 -5.31 -2.83
C GLU A 31 -7.01 -5.75 -3.99
N GLN A 32 -6.53 -4.81 -4.81
CA GLN A 32 -5.58 -5.11 -5.89
C GLN A 32 -4.22 -5.55 -5.35
N LEU A 33 -3.73 -4.92 -4.28
CA LEU A 33 -2.51 -5.34 -3.58
C LEU A 33 -2.62 -6.77 -3.06
N LEU A 34 -3.75 -7.14 -2.44
CA LEU A 34 -3.97 -8.51 -1.95
C LEU A 34 -3.91 -9.53 -3.09
N LYS A 35 -4.54 -9.21 -4.23
CA LYS A 35 -4.50 -10.07 -5.43
C LYS A 35 -3.08 -10.20 -6.00
N ALA A 36 -2.32 -9.09 -6.07
CA ALA A 36 -0.92 -9.14 -6.48
C ALA A 36 -0.08 -10.01 -5.52
N GLY A 37 -0.26 -9.84 -4.20
CA GLY A 37 0.43 -10.66 -3.19
C GLY A 37 0.09 -12.15 -3.31
N HIS A 38 -1.17 -12.47 -3.58
CA HIS A 38 -1.59 -13.85 -3.82
C HIS A 38 -0.97 -14.45 -5.09
N SER A 39 -0.98 -13.72 -6.22
CA SER A 39 -0.32 -14.16 -7.45
C SER A 39 1.18 -14.40 -7.25
N PHE A 40 1.85 -13.53 -6.49
CA PHE A 40 3.25 -13.74 -6.09
C PHE A 40 3.43 -15.04 -5.31
N ASN A 41 2.61 -15.30 -4.29
CA ASN A 41 2.72 -16.52 -3.49
C ASN A 41 2.56 -17.79 -4.35
N LEU A 42 1.66 -17.76 -5.35
CA LEU A 42 1.46 -18.87 -6.27
C LEU A 42 2.65 -19.07 -7.23
N LEU A 43 3.23 -17.99 -7.73
CA LEU A 43 4.43 -18.03 -8.57
C LEU A 43 5.64 -18.57 -7.80
N ASP A 44 5.81 -18.10 -6.58
CA ASP A 44 6.90 -18.48 -5.71
C ASP A 44 6.81 -19.94 -5.27
N ALA A 45 5.63 -20.41 -4.83
CA ALA A 45 5.40 -21.82 -4.49
C ALA A 45 5.64 -22.77 -5.67
N ARG A 46 5.46 -22.29 -6.90
CA ARG A 46 5.74 -23.04 -8.13
C ARG A 46 7.23 -23.10 -8.46
N GLY A 47 8.07 -22.28 -7.84
CA GLY A 47 9.47 -22.11 -8.24
C GLY A 47 9.63 -21.37 -9.56
N ALA A 48 8.61 -20.61 -10.00
CA ALA A 48 8.66 -19.82 -11.22
C ALA A 48 9.43 -18.49 -11.06
N ILE A 49 9.86 -18.15 -9.84
CA ILE A 49 10.61 -16.94 -9.50
C ILE A 49 11.94 -17.37 -8.87
N SER A 50 13.05 -16.82 -9.36
CA SER A 50 14.38 -17.05 -8.78
C SER A 50 14.56 -16.33 -7.43
N VAL A 51 15.59 -16.72 -6.67
CA VAL A 51 15.90 -16.10 -5.37
C VAL A 51 16.13 -14.58 -5.49
N THR A 52 16.78 -14.13 -6.56
CA THR A 52 17.04 -12.71 -6.82
C THR A 52 15.75 -11.96 -7.17
N GLU A 53 14.90 -12.52 -8.02
CA GLU A 53 13.62 -11.93 -8.39
C GLU A 53 12.66 -11.85 -7.20
N ARG A 54 12.68 -12.84 -6.31
CA ARG A 54 11.83 -12.90 -5.12
C ARG A 54 11.97 -11.63 -4.26
N ALA A 55 13.19 -11.17 -4.03
CA ALA A 55 13.45 -9.96 -3.27
C ALA A 55 12.84 -8.72 -3.94
N ALA A 56 12.91 -8.64 -5.28
CA ALA A 56 12.33 -7.53 -6.06
C ALA A 56 10.80 -7.52 -5.97
N TYR A 57 10.15 -8.68 -6.10
CA TYR A 57 8.69 -8.80 -5.96
C TYR A 57 8.22 -8.41 -4.55
N ILE A 58 8.90 -8.88 -3.51
CA ILE A 58 8.61 -8.49 -2.12
C ILE A 58 8.76 -6.97 -1.94
N GLY A 59 9.79 -6.36 -2.53
CA GLY A 59 9.98 -4.91 -2.52
C GLY A 59 8.81 -4.16 -3.15
N ARG A 60 8.35 -4.60 -4.32
CA ARG A 60 7.18 -4.01 -5.01
C ARG A 60 5.91 -4.10 -4.16
N ILE A 61 5.59 -5.29 -3.64
CA ILE A 61 4.42 -5.51 -2.77
C ILE A 61 4.49 -4.62 -1.53
N ARG A 62 5.65 -4.56 -0.86
CA ARG A 62 5.85 -3.76 0.34
C ARG A 62 5.68 -2.26 0.06
N ASN A 63 6.16 -1.78 -1.09
CA ASN A 63 5.99 -0.39 -1.49
C ASN A 63 4.51 -0.04 -1.74
N LEU A 64 3.76 -0.90 -2.44
CA LEU A 64 2.32 -0.71 -2.60
C LEU A 64 1.61 -0.69 -1.24
N ALA A 65 1.92 -1.64 -0.36
CA ALA A 65 1.31 -1.73 0.97
C ALA A 65 1.51 -0.44 1.79
N ARG A 66 2.72 0.12 1.74
CA ARG A 66 3.03 1.40 2.41
C ARG A 66 2.19 2.54 1.86
N THR A 67 2.12 2.69 0.53
CA THR A 67 1.33 3.76 -0.10
C THR A 67 -0.17 3.63 0.20
N VAL A 68 -0.70 2.40 0.14
CA VAL A 68 -2.11 2.12 0.46
C VAL A 68 -2.42 2.43 1.93
N ALA A 69 -1.57 1.99 2.86
CA ALA A 69 -1.73 2.26 4.28
C ALA A 69 -1.69 3.77 4.58
N GLN A 70 -0.76 4.50 3.96
CA GLN A 70 -0.66 5.95 4.09
C GLN A 70 -1.94 6.65 3.57
N SER A 71 -2.40 6.28 2.37
CA SER A 71 -3.63 6.83 1.79
C SER A 71 -4.87 6.55 2.65
N TYR A 72 -4.95 5.34 3.23
CA TYR A 72 -6.02 4.99 4.16
C TYR A 72 -5.97 5.84 5.42
N LEU A 73 -4.80 5.98 6.04
CA LEU A 73 -4.61 6.80 7.25
C LEU A 73 -5.03 8.25 7.00
N GLU A 74 -4.61 8.85 5.88
CA GLU A 74 -5.01 10.20 5.48
C GLU A 74 -6.52 10.33 5.27
N SER A 75 -7.15 9.33 4.66
CA SER A 75 -8.60 9.29 4.49
C SER A 75 -9.33 9.27 5.83
N ARG A 76 -8.85 8.47 6.79
CA ARG A 76 -9.42 8.41 8.13
C ARG A 76 -9.19 9.70 8.92
N ALA A 77 -8.02 10.32 8.78
CA ALA A 77 -7.71 11.60 9.41
C ALA A 77 -8.60 12.74 8.90
N ARG A 78 -8.89 12.81 7.59
CA ARG A 78 -9.84 13.79 7.03
C ARG A 78 -11.25 13.68 7.62
N LEU A 79 -11.64 12.47 8.03
CA LEU A 79 -12.93 12.20 8.66
C LEU A 79 -12.88 12.30 10.19
N SER A 80 -11.75 12.74 10.76
CA SER A 80 -11.51 12.78 12.22
C SER A 80 -11.70 11.42 12.91
N PHE A 81 -11.35 10.32 12.23
CA PHE A 81 -11.42 8.94 12.74
C PHE A 81 -12.77 8.55 13.39
N PRO A 82 -13.88 8.52 12.64
CA PRO A 82 -15.24 8.39 13.20
C PRO A 82 -15.55 7.04 13.89
N MET A 83 -14.65 6.06 13.78
CA MET A 83 -14.79 4.72 14.39
C MET A 83 -13.77 4.48 15.51
N ALA A 84 -12.90 5.44 15.81
CA ALA A 84 -11.93 5.35 16.88
C ALA A 84 -12.48 6.05 18.14
N PRO A 85 -12.12 5.60 19.35
CA PRO A 85 -12.32 6.36 20.58
C PRO A 85 -11.72 7.76 20.44
N LYS A 86 -12.46 8.79 20.87
CA LYS A 86 -12.08 10.19 20.70
C LYS A 86 -10.67 10.51 21.22
N ALA A 87 -10.31 9.98 22.39
CA ALA A 87 -8.97 10.19 22.96
C ALA A 87 -7.85 9.71 22.01
N TRP A 88 -8.01 8.53 21.40
CA TRP A 88 -7.02 8.00 20.46
C TRP A 88 -7.02 8.77 19.13
N ALA A 89 -8.19 9.22 18.66
CA ALA A 89 -8.29 10.04 17.46
C ALA A 89 -7.55 11.37 17.64
N ASP A 90 -7.77 12.06 18.75
CA ASP A 90 -7.15 13.35 19.08
C ASP A 90 -5.62 13.20 19.19
N ASP A 91 -5.14 12.16 19.87
CA ASP A 91 -3.72 11.86 20.00
C ASP A 91 -3.03 11.63 18.63
N VAL A 92 -3.66 10.83 17.77
CA VAL A 92 -3.11 10.53 16.43
C VAL A 92 -3.14 11.75 15.53
N LEU A 93 -4.21 12.55 15.55
CA LEU A 93 -4.29 13.80 14.80
C LEU A 93 -3.18 14.77 15.23
N ALA A 94 -2.92 14.90 16.53
CA ALA A 94 -1.82 15.70 17.05
C ALA A 94 -0.44 15.15 16.65
N GLN A 95 -0.27 13.84 16.54
CA GLN A 95 0.95 13.23 16.00
C GLN A 95 1.14 13.54 14.50
N LEU A 96 0.08 13.41 13.71
CA LEU A 96 0.12 13.69 12.27
C LEU A 96 0.46 15.15 11.98
N ALA A 97 -0.13 16.10 12.71
CA ALA A 97 0.20 17.52 12.59
C ALA A 97 1.69 17.77 12.88
N ARG A 98 2.23 17.19 13.96
CA ARG A 98 3.66 17.30 14.31
C ARG A 98 4.58 16.72 13.23
N LEU A 99 4.16 15.66 12.55
CA LEU A 99 4.93 15.04 11.48
C LEU A 99 4.92 15.91 10.21
N GLN A 100 3.77 16.52 9.88
CA GLN A 100 3.64 17.46 8.76
C GLN A 100 4.54 18.68 8.97
N ASP A 101 4.48 19.32 10.14
CA ASP A 101 5.36 20.45 10.50
C ASP A 101 6.85 20.11 10.34
N LYS A 102 7.27 18.92 10.76
CA LYS A 102 8.66 18.46 10.62
C LYS A 102 9.05 18.28 9.15
N HIS A 103 8.16 17.74 8.34
CA HIS A 103 8.38 17.56 6.90
C HIS A 103 8.49 18.91 6.19
N GLU A 104 7.62 19.87 6.50
CA GLU A 104 7.64 21.22 5.93
C GLU A 104 8.94 21.97 6.31
N LYS A 105 9.33 21.93 7.59
CA LYS A 105 10.58 22.54 8.06
C LYS A 105 11.83 21.90 7.44
N LYS A 106 11.79 20.61 7.12
CA LYS A 106 12.88 19.92 6.42
C LYS A 106 12.93 20.29 4.94
N ALA A 107 11.78 20.47 4.29
CA ALA A 107 11.69 20.86 2.88
C ALA A 107 12.07 22.32 2.64
N ALA A 108 11.96 23.19 3.66
CA ALA A 108 12.32 24.60 3.60
C ALA A 108 13.81 24.89 3.92
N ARG A 109 14.63 23.85 4.19
CA ARG A 109 16.08 23.94 4.40
C ARG A 109 16.82 23.41 3.19
#